data_AF-A0A930WI23-F1
#
_entry.id   AF-A0A930WI23-F1
#
_cell.length_a   1.000
_cell.length_b   1.000
_cell.length_c   1.000
_cell.angle_alpha   90.00
_cell.angle_beta   90.00
_cell.angle_gamma   90.00
#
_symmetry.space_group_name_H-M   'P 1'
#
loop_
_entity.id
_entity.type
_entity.pdbx_description
1 polymer ?
#
loop_
_entity_poly.entity_id
_entity_poly.type
_entity_poly.pdbx_seq_one_letter_code
_entity_poly.pdbx_strand_id
1 'polypeptide(L)' 'MKIVLFLENGKAFEFKNIEDLEEYEKTIWFTYTDREDNTRMSAKFDKDRFIGISRGE' A
#
# COMPACT_ATOMS: atom_id res chain seq x y z
N MET A 1 -10.37 -6.93 2.93
CA MET A 1 -10.45 -5.52 2.48
C MET A 1 -9.54 -5.33 1.26
N LYS A 2 -9.80 -4.37 0.37
CA LYS A 2 -8.94 -4.06 -0.79
C LYS A 2 -8.68 -2.55 -0.87
N ILE A 3 -7.48 -2.17 -1.30
CA ILE A 3 -7.11 -0.77 -1.57
C ILE A 3 -6.63 -0.68 -3.03
N VAL A 4 -7.10 0.33 -3.75
CA VAL A 4 -6.70 0.59 -5.14
C VAL A 4 -6.04 1.96 -5.20
N LEU A 5 -4.80 2.00 -5.64
CA LEU A 5 -4.07 3.23 -5.91
C LEU A 5 -4.18 3.57 -7.39
N PHE A 6 -4.65 4.77 -7.71
CA PHE A 6 -4.65 5.31 -9.06
C PHE A 6 -3.45 6.24 -9.25
N LEU A 7 -2.66 5.99 -10.30
CA LEU A 7 -1.52 6.81 -10.67
C LEU A 7 -1.91 7.81 -11.76
N GLU A 8 -1.23 8.96 -11.82
CA GLU A 8 -1.50 10.03 -12.79
C GLU A 8 -1.38 9.59 -14.25
N ASN A 9 -0.63 8.51 -14.52
CA ASN A 9 -0.49 7.92 -15.86
C ASN A 9 -1.64 6.97 -16.25
N GLY A 10 -2.71 6.90 -15.46
CA GLY A 10 -3.87 6.04 -15.68
C GLY A 10 -3.66 4.58 -15.29
N LYS A 11 -2.49 4.20 -14.77
CA LYS A 11 -2.28 2.86 -14.20
C LYS A 11 -2.86 2.79 -12.79
N ALA A 12 -3.29 1.58 -12.40
CA ALA A 12 -3.74 1.32 -11.04
C ALA A 12 -2.96 0.15 -10.42
N PHE A 13 -2.68 0.25 -9.13
CA PHE A 13 -2.14 -0.84 -8.31
C PHE A 13 -3.20 -1.29 -7.32
N GLU A 14 -3.51 -2.59 -7.35
CA GLU A 14 -4.48 -3.20 -6.44
C GLU A 14 -3.75 -3.97 -5.34
N PHE A 15 -3.95 -3.54 -4.10
CA PHE A 15 -3.47 -4.21 -2.91
C PHE A 15 -4.59 -5.07 -2.33
N LYS A 16 -4.33 -6.38 -2.19
CA LYS A 16 -5.27 -7.36 -1.63
C LYS A 16 -4.72 -7.91 -0.32
N ASN A 17 -5.60 -8.46 0.51
CA ASN A 17 -5.25 -9.00 1.82
C ASN A 17 -4.55 -7.95 2.71
N ILE A 18 -5.13 -6.75 2.75
CA ILE A 18 -4.64 -5.66 3.60
C ILE A 18 -4.79 -6.00 5.07
N GLU A 19 -3.71 -5.83 5.82
CA GLU A 19 -3.61 -5.99 7.28
C GLU A 19 -2.98 -4.73 7.91
N ASP A 20 -3.25 -4.50 9.19
CA ASP A 20 -2.67 -3.38 9.98
C ASP A 20 -2.81 -2.01 9.29
N LEU A 21 -4.02 -1.68 8.82
CA LEU A 21 -4.32 -0.38 8.23
C LEU A 21 -4.35 0.69 9.33
N GLU A 22 -3.45 1.66 9.23
CA GLU A 22 -3.37 2.82 10.13
C GLU A 22 -3.46 4.13 9.34
N GLU A 23 -4.26 5.07 9.84
CA GLU A 23 -4.45 6.39 9.25
C GLU A 23 -4.02 7.48 10.24
N TYR A 24 -3.08 8.32 9.83
CA TYR A 24 -2.49 9.38 10.64
C TYR A 24 -2.56 10.71 9.92
N GLU A 25 -3.51 11.56 10.32
CA GLU A 25 -3.82 12.88 9.73
C GLU A 25 -4.04 12.88 8.21
N LYS A 26 -2.96 12.67 7.46
CA LYS A 26 -2.85 12.73 6.00
C LYS A 26 -2.12 11.52 5.42
N THR A 27 -1.59 10.66 6.28
CA THR A 27 -0.83 9.49 5.90
C THR A 27 -1.65 8.23 6.10
N ILE A 28 -1.66 7.34 5.11
CA ILE A 28 -2.19 5.99 5.23
C ILE A 28 -1.00 5.03 5.18
N TRP A 29 -0.93 4.12 6.14
CA TRP A 29 0.02 3.02 6.16
C TRP A 29 -0.73 1.70 6.27
N PHE A 30 -0.26 0.67 5.58
CA PHE A 30 -0.80 -0.67 5.73
C PHE A 30 0.22 -1.73 5.32
N THR A 31 -0.03 -2.96 5.76
CA THR A 31 0.70 -4.14 5.29
C THR A 31 -0.14 -4.96 4.31
N TYR A 32 0.54 -5.66 3.39
CA TYR A 32 -0.05 -6.54 2.41
C TYR A 32 0.92 -7.67 2.06
N THR A 33 0.41 -8.78 1.55
CA THR A 33 1.25 -9.86 1.01
C THR A 33 1.45 -9.64 -0.48
N ASP A 34 2.70 -9.54 -0.92
CA ASP A 34 3.01 -9.49 -2.35
C ASP A 34 2.74 -10.86 -3.00
N ARG A 35 2.21 -10.83 -4.22
CA ARG A 35 1.74 -12.04 -4.91
C ARG A 35 2.85 -12.77 -5.65
N GLU A 36 3.94 -12.08 -6.01
CA GLU A 36 5.04 -12.72 -6.74
C GLU A 36 5.85 -13.63 -5.82
N ASP A 37 6.07 -13.22 -4.57
CA ASP A 37 6.98 -13.90 -3.66
C ASP A 37 6.36 -14.27 -2.29
N ASN A 38 5.07 -14.01 -2.07
CA ASN A 38 4.37 -14.19 -0.79
C ASN A 38 5.02 -13.44 0.39
N THR A 39 5.82 -12.41 0.12
CA THR A 39 6.49 -11.63 1.16
C THR A 39 5.52 -10.62 1.76
N ARG A 40 5.61 -10.42 3.07
CA ARG A 40 4.90 -9.35 3.74
C ARG A 40 5.58 -8.01 3.45
N MET A 41 4.79 -7.09 2.90
CA MET A 41 5.19 -5.76 2.48
C MET A 41 4.41 -4.71 3.26
N SER A 42 4.96 -3.51 3.35
CA SER A 42 4.29 -2.34 3.91
C SER A 42 4.24 -1.23 2.87
N ALA A 43 3.10 -0.57 2.72
CA ALA A 43 2.94 0.58 1.83
C ALA A 43 2.56 1.83 2.65
N LYS A 44 3.16 2.96 2.29
CA LYS A 44 2.87 4.26 2.89
C LYS A 44 2.46 5.28 1.83
N PHE A 45 1.37 5.97 2.10
CA PHE A 45 0.78 7.03 1.28
C PHE A 45 0.67 8.29 2.11
N ASP A 46 0.98 9.46 1.55
CA ASP A 46 0.65 10.75 2.15
C ASP A 46 -0.19 11.56 1.17
N LYS A 47 -1.45 11.80 1.57
CA LYS A 47 -2.51 12.55 0.92
C LYS A 47 -2.84 12.10 -0.51
N ASP A 48 -1.89 12.26 -1.41
CA ASP A 48 -2.00 12.04 -2.86
C ASP A 48 -0.69 11.50 -3.45
N ARG A 49 0.30 11.16 -2.60
CA ARG A 49 1.64 10.74 -3.03
C ARG A 49 1.98 9.38 -2.44
N PHE A 50 2.35 8.45 -3.31
CA PHE A 50 3.01 7.21 -2.91
C PHE A 50 4.39 7.54 -2.35
N ILE A 51 4.61 7.28 -1.06
CA ILE A 51 5.90 7.58 -0.39
C ILE A 51 6.87 6.40 -0.56
N GLY A 52 6.37 5.17 -0.55
CA GLY A 52 7.22 4.00 -0.78
C GLY A 52 6.64 2.69 -0.29
N ILE A 53 7.35 1.63 -0.64
CA ILE A 53 7.13 0.25 -0.22
C ILE A 53 8.37 -0.22 0.53
N SER A 54 8.18 -0.82 1.70
CA SER A 54 9.23 -1.48 2.46
C SER A 54 8.93 -2.97 2.51
N ARG A 55 9.95 -3.82 2.31
CA ARG A 55 9.87 -5.21 2.72
C ARG A 55 9.85 -5.26 4.24
N GLY A 56 8.96 -6.06 4.82
CA GLY A 56 9.07 -6.42 6.23
C GLY A 56 10.36 -7.20 6.43
N GLU A 57 11.11 -6.86 7.47
CA GLU A 57 12.21 -7.70 7.99
C GLU A 57 11.68 -9.04 8.51
#